data_AF-A0A9Q3IM12-F1
#
_entry.id   AF-A0A9Q3IM12-F1
#
_cell.length_a   1.000
_cell.length_b   1.000
_cell.length_c   1.000
_cell.angle_alpha   90.00
_cell.angle_beta   90.00
_cell.angle_gamma   90.00
#
_symmetry.space_group_name_H-M   'P 1'
#
loop_
_entity.id
_entity.type
_entity.pdbx_description
1 polymer ?
#
loop_
_entity_poly.entity_id
_entity_poly.type
_entity_poly.pdbx_seq_one_letter_code
_entity_poly.pdbx_strand_id
1 'polypeptide(L)'
;MKGSQTPPQPRIRIIGRFLETRVRLTAPANHNRISILQLNFHNRKDTTLSLLNTEQDNMALLIQEPWVYHHDLQPPTHTALRIITPVNSPQTQEERPRTCIYIRNFILSRNITIGEDNNKLLTSITIDIDGEKKLTLKSL
;
A
#
# COMPACT_ATOMS: atom_id res chain seq x y z
N MET A 1 38.28 -4.25 -23.68
CA MET A 1 36.88 -3.82 -23.70
C MET A 1 36.18 -4.41 -22.47
N LYS A 2 35.85 -3.58 -21.47
CA LYS A 2 35.13 -4.04 -20.27
C LYS A 2 33.64 -4.06 -20.59
N GLY A 3 33.02 -5.25 -20.56
CA GLY A 3 31.58 -5.40 -20.76
C GLY A 3 30.83 -4.70 -19.62
N SER A 4 30.02 -3.71 -19.97
CA SER A 4 29.10 -3.06 -19.05
C SER A 4 27.96 -4.04 -18.72
N GLN A 5 28.02 -4.65 -17.54
CA GLN A 5 26.86 -5.35 -16.99
C GLN A 5 25.81 -4.32 -16.61
N THR A 6 24.69 -4.31 -17.33
CA THR A 6 23.50 -3.54 -16.98
C THR A 6 22.95 -4.05 -15.64
N PRO A 7 22.64 -3.17 -14.68
CA PRO A 7 22.05 -3.58 -13.42
C PRO A 7 20.69 -4.24 -13.68
N PRO A 8 20.32 -5.29 -12.92
CA PRO A 8 19.07 -6.01 -13.12
C PRO A 8 17.89 -5.03 -12.94
N GLN A 9 17.06 -4.91 -13.98
CA GLN A 9 15.87 -4.06 -13.92
C GLN A 9 14.83 -4.67 -12.95
N PRO A 10 14.15 -3.84 -12.14
CA PRO A 10 13.09 -4.31 -11.26
C PRO A 10 11.95 -4.89 -12.10
N ARG A 11 11.66 -6.18 -11.92
CA ARG A 11 10.52 -6.84 -12.55
C ARG A 11 9.26 -6.50 -11.75
N ILE A 12 8.42 -5.62 -12.28
CA ILE A 12 7.12 -5.28 -11.71
C ILE A 12 6.13 -6.39 -12.10
N ARG A 13 5.65 -7.16 -11.12
CA ARG A 13 4.57 -8.15 -11.32
C ARG A 13 3.31 -7.61 -10.65
N ILE A 14 2.39 -7.05 -11.44
CA ILE A 14 1.07 -6.64 -10.98
C ILE A 14 0.19 -7.90 -10.94
N ILE A 15 -0.28 -8.29 -9.76
CA ILE A 15 -1.26 -9.37 -9.59
C ILE A 15 -2.56 -8.72 -9.11
N GLY A 16 -3.46 -8.42 -10.05
CA GLY A 16 -4.84 -8.05 -9.74
C GLY A 16 -5.75 -9.26 -9.94
N ARG A 17 -6.57 -9.60 -8.94
CA ARG A 17 -7.76 -10.45 -9.13
C ARG A 17 -8.93 -9.95 -8.31
N PHE A 18 -10.04 -9.74 -9.02
CA PHE A 18 -11.38 -9.54 -8.53
C PHE A 18 -11.93 -10.88 -8.00
N LEU A 19 -12.54 -10.84 -6.82
CA LEU A 19 -13.32 -11.88 -6.13
C LEU A 19 -12.64 -13.27 -5.97
N GLU A 20 -12.32 -13.58 -4.72
CA GLU A 20 -11.91 -14.92 -4.23
C GLU A 20 -10.69 -15.55 -4.91
N THR A 21 -9.47 -15.14 -4.56
CA THR A 21 -8.33 -16.07 -4.56
C THR A 21 -7.19 -15.59 -3.66
N ARG A 22 -6.79 -16.42 -2.70
CA ARG A 22 -5.54 -16.25 -1.95
C ARG A 22 -4.37 -16.43 -2.91
N VAL A 23 -3.48 -15.44 -3.01
CA VAL A 23 -2.17 -15.60 -3.64
C VAL A 23 -1.11 -15.22 -2.62
N ARG A 24 -0.47 -16.26 -2.04
CA ARG A 24 0.76 -16.13 -1.25
C ARG A 24 1.94 -16.23 -2.22
N LEU A 25 2.82 -15.24 -2.23
CA LEU A 25 4.15 -15.36 -2.81
C LEU A 25 5.17 -14.74 -1.84
N THR A 26 5.88 -15.60 -1.10
CA THR A 26 7.08 -15.25 -0.33
C THR A 26 8.33 -15.65 -1.11
N ALA A 27 9.38 -14.84 -1.02
CA ALA A 27 10.78 -15.27 -1.25
C ALA A 27 11.72 -14.28 -0.52
N PRO A 28 12.75 -14.76 0.21
CA PRO A 28 13.59 -13.92 1.06
C PRO A 28 14.80 -13.29 0.33
N ALA A 29 15.31 -12.21 0.95
CA ALA A 29 16.65 -11.62 0.91
C ALA A 29 17.29 -11.33 -0.46
N ASN A 30 16.83 -10.26 -1.13
CA ASN A 30 17.65 -9.33 -1.93
C ASN A 30 16.73 -8.17 -2.36
N HIS A 31 17.03 -6.93 -1.97
CA HIS A 31 16.16 -5.74 -2.06
C HIS A 31 15.93 -5.21 -3.51
N ASN A 32 15.66 -6.08 -4.48
CA ASN A 32 15.35 -5.74 -5.87
C ASN A 32 13.91 -6.09 -6.30
N ARG A 33 13.04 -6.47 -5.35
CA ARG A 33 11.67 -6.89 -5.65
C ARG A 33 10.66 -5.96 -5.04
N ILE A 34 9.85 -5.35 -5.90
CA ILE A 34 8.65 -4.61 -5.52
C ILE A 34 7.52 -5.63 -5.39
N SER A 35 6.96 -5.77 -4.19
CA SER A 35 5.76 -6.59 -3.95
C SER A 35 4.65 -5.71 -3.39
N ILE A 36 3.47 -5.79 -4.01
CA ILE A 36 2.29 -5.01 -3.64
C ILE A 36 1.15 -6.00 -3.44
N LEU A 37 0.44 -5.89 -2.33
CA LEU A 37 -0.74 -6.69 -2.05
C LEU A 37 -1.97 -5.78 -2.09
N GLN A 38 -2.98 -6.15 -2.87
CA GLN A 38 -4.25 -5.43 -2.92
C GLN A 38 -5.38 -6.32 -2.41
N LEU A 39 -6.18 -5.80 -1.49
CA LEU A 39 -7.27 -6.54 -0.86
C LEU A 39 -8.46 -5.62 -0.54
N ASN A 40 -9.65 -6.20 -0.59
CA ASN A 40 -10.85 -5.59 -0.01
C ASN A 40 -11.11 -6.21 1.36
N PHE A 41 -11.21 -5.37 2.40
CA PHE A 41 -11.46 -5.83 3.77
C PHE A 41 -12.93 -5.87 4.12
N HIS A 42 -13.82 -5.34 3.27
CA HIS A 42 -15.27 -5.33 3.49
C HIS A 42 -15.66 -4.79 4.87
N ASN A 43 -14.93 -3.79 5.38
CA ASN A 43 -15.10 -3.18 6.70
C ASN A 43 -15.01 -4.18 7.86
N ARG A 44 -14.29 -5.31 7.67
CA ARG A 44 -14.14 -6.37 8.68
C ARG A 44 -12.93 -6.11 9.58
N LYS A 45 -13.19 -5.96 10.88
CA LYS A 45 -12.16 -5.72 11.90
C LYS A 45 -11.16 -6.86 11.99
N ASP A 46 -11.64 -8.10 12.04
CA ASP A 46 -10.81 -9.31 12.14
C ASP A 46 -9.85 -9.46 10.96
N THR A 47 -10.36 -9.29 9.73
CA THR A 47 -9.54 -9.30 8.51
C THR A 47 -8.48 -8.21 8.54
N THR A 48 -8.88 -6.98 8.91
CA THR A 48 -7.99 -5.81 8.95
C THR A 48 -6.83 -6.03 9.91
N LEU A 49 -7.13 -6.38 11.17
CA LEU A 49 -6.13 -6.55 12.21
C LEU A 49 -5.26 -7.80 11.97
N SER A 50 -5.85 -8.90 11.48
CA SER A 50 -5.10 -10.11 11.16
C SER A 50 -4.07 -9.85 10.05
N LEU A 51 -4.45 -9.14 8.99
CA LEU A 51 -3.51 -8.86 7.91
C LEU A 51 -2.39 -7.92 8.36
N LEU A 52 -2.73 -6.83 9.07
CA LEU A 52 -1.74 -5.86 9.54
C LEU A 52 -0.72 -6.47 10.50
N ASN A 53 -1.15 -7.40 11.36
CA ASN A 53 -0.28 -8.07 12.33
C ASN A 53 0.45 -9.31 11.76
N THR A 54 0.16 -9.70 10.52
CA THR A 54 0.90 -10.78 9.86
C THR A 54 2.21 -10.22 9.32
N GLU A 55 3.33 -10.93 9.55
CA GLU A 55 4.58 -10.60 8.86
C GLU A 55 4.41 -10.76 7.34
N GLN A 56 4.73 -9.71 6.60
CA GLN A 56 4.60 -9.67 5.14
C GLN A 56 5.81 -8.99 4.51
N ASP A 57 6.40 -9.58 3.49
CA ASP A 57 7.52 -8.96 2.76
C ASP A 57 7.05 -7.95 1.69
N ASN A 58 5.77 -7.57 1.71
CA ASN A 58 5.22 -6.61 0.77
C ASN A 58 5.70 -5.19 1.10
N MET A 59 6.03 -4.45 0.04
CA MET A 59 6.41 -3.05 0.09
C MET A 59 5.21 -2.16 0.42
N ALA A 60 4.04 -2.47 -0.17
CA ALA A 60 2.81 -1.72 0.03
C ALA A 60 1.57 -2.63 0.05
N LEU A 61 0.54 -2.21 0.79
CA LEU A 61 -0.79 -2.80 0.84
C LEU A 61 -1.81 -1.78 0.34
N LEU A 62 -2.57 -2.12 -0.70
CA LEU A 62 -3.67 -1.32 -1.23
C LEU A 62 -4.97 -1.89 -0.70
N ILE A 63 -5.59 -1.17 0.23
CA ILE A 63 -6.78 -1.65 0.93
C ILE A 63 -8.01 -0.91 0.44
N GLN A 64 -9.06 -1.67 0.14
CA GLN A 64 -10.42 -1.20 -0.08
C GLN A 64 -11.30 -1.59 1.11
N GLU A 65 -12.26 -0.75 1.45
CA GLU A 65 -13.15 -0.88 2.62
C GLU A 65 -12.40 -1.28 3.90
N PRO A 66 -11.38 -0.51 4.34
CA PRO A 66 -10.75 -0.81 5.61
C PRO A 66 -11.77 -0.68 6.73
N TRP A 67 -11.66 -1.55 7.75
CA TRP A 67 -12.28 -1.26 9.03
C TRP A 67 -11.62 -0.02 9.64
N VAL A 68 -12.42 0.83 10.28
CA VAL A 68 -11.95 2.07 10.93
C VAL A 68 -12.35 2.08 12.41
N TYR A 69 -11.60 2.81 13.23
CA TYR A 69 -12.00 3.02 14.61
C TYR A 69 -13.23 3.94 14.69
N HIS A 70 -14.14 3.66 15.62
CA HIS A 70 -15.39 4.42 15.75
C HIS A 70 -15.20 5.88 16.21
N HIS A 71 -14.09 6.19 16.88
CA HIS A 71 -13.89 7.50 17.52
C HIS A 71 -13.24 8.54 16.59
N ASP A 72 -12.44 8.12 15.62
CA ASP A 72 -11.73 9.02 14.69
C ASP A 72 -12.01 8.68 13.21
N LEU A 73 -12.73 7.58 12.95
CA LEU A 73 -13.07 7.06 11.63
C LEU A 73 -11.84 6.85 10.73
N GLN A 74 -10.67 6.61 11.35
CA GLN A 74 -9.42 6.30 10.67
C GLN A 74 -9.14 4.79 10.67
N PRO A 75 -8.46 4.27 9.63
CA PRO A 75 -8.01 2.89 9.64
C PRO A 75 -6.87 2.67 10.67
N PRO A 76 -6.66 1.43 11.14
CA PRO A 76 -5.69 1.14 12.19
C PRO A 76 -4.25 1.52 11.84
N THR A 77 -3.53 2.10 12.80
CA THR A 77 -2.09 2.33 12.67
C THR A 77 -1.30 1.07 12.94
N HIS A 78 -0.06 1.00 12.44
CA HIS A 78 0.84 -0.12 12.66
C HIS A 78 2.29 0.37 12.77
N THR A 79 3.12 -0.26 13.61
CA THR A 79 4.47 0.23 13.94
C THR A 79 5.46 0.15 12.76
N ALA A 80 5.30 -0.85 11.89
CA ALA A 80 6.17 -1.07 10.73
C ALA A 80 5.62 -0.51 9.41
N LEU A 81 4.40 0.03 9.40
CA LEU A 81 3.72 0.50 8.21
C LEU A 81 3.20 1.93 8.44
N ARG A 82 3.46 2.82 7.50
CA ARG A 82 2.81 4.13 7.43
C ARG A 82 1.52 3.97 6.66
N ILE A 83 0.43 4.49 7.20
CA ILE A 83 -0.83 4.59 6.48
C ILE A 83 -0.88 5.92 5.70
N ILE A 84 -1.41 5.85 4.48
CA ILE A 84 -1.75 7.00 3.67
C ILE A 84 -3.24 6.91 3.38
N THR A 85 -3.98 7.92 3.81
CA THR A 85 -5.41 8.08 3.58
C THR A 85 -5.65 9.40 2.84
N PRO A 86 -6.73 9.49 2.04
CA PRO A 86 -7.10 10.70 1.33
C PRO A 86 -7.82 11.71 2.26
N VAL A 87 -8.30 11.25 3.43
CA VAL A 87 -9.04 12.05 4.41
C VAL A 87 -8.34 11.93 5.76
N ASN A 88 -7.74 13.03 6.22
CA ASN A 88 -6.92 13.04 7.45
C ASN A 88 -7.75 13.16 8.74
N SER A 89 -8.97 13.70 8.68
CA SER A 89 -9.83 13.91 9.86
C SER A 89 -11.33 13.82 9.50
N PRO A 90 -11.82 12.64 9.08
CA PRO A 90 -13.24 12.44 8.78
C PRO A 90 -14.10 12.75 10.01
N GLN A 91 -15.17 13.54 9.84
CA GLN A 91 -16.10 13.91 10.91
C GLN A 91 -17.35 13.03 10.91
N THR A 92 -17.67 12.40 9.77
CA THR A 92 -18.87 11.58 9.57
C THR A 92 -18.54 10.22 8.96
N GLN A 93 -19.43 9.24 9.13
CA GLN A 93 -19.25 7.90 8.55
C GLN A 93 -19.17 7.94 7.03
N GLU A 94 -19.84 8.90 6.41
CA GLU A 94 -19.88 9.14 4.97
C GLU A 94 -18.56 9.72 4.44
N GLU A 95 -17.79 10.38 5.30
CA GLU A 95 -16.47 10.95 5.02
C GLU A 95 -15.32 9.96 5.26
N ARG A 96 -15.58 8.84 5.94
CA ARG A 96 -14.53 7.85 6.23
C ARG A 96 -13.81 7.42 4.94
N PRO A 97 -12.49 7.24 4.97
CA PRO A 97 -11.77 6.72 3.83
C PRO A 97 -12.26 5.30 3.49
N ARG A 98 -12.66 5.09 2.24
CA ARG A 98 -13.03 3.78 1.70
C ARG A 98 -11.86 3.07 1.04
N THR A 99 -10.75 3.77 0.84
CA THR A 99 -9.47 3.18 0.44
C THR A 99 -8.34 3.76 1.28
N CYS A 100 -7.28 2.98 1.46
CA CYS A 100 -6.02 3.47 2.01
C CYS A 100 -4.84 2.67 1.45
N ILE A 101 -3.64 3.23 1.58
CA ILE A 101 -2.39 2.57 1.22
C ILE A 101 -1.53 2.46 2.48
N TYR A 102 -1.15 1.24 2.87
CA TYR A 102 -0.09 1.03 3.84
C TYR A 102 1.24 0.87 3.11
N ILE A 103 2.27 1.56 3.57
CA ILE A 103 3.61 1.51 2.99
C ILE A 103 4.64 1.24 4.07
N ARG A 104 5.68 0.46 3.76
CA ARG A 104 6.74 0.15 4.72
C ARG A 104 7.51 1.40 5.14
N ASN A 105 7.79 1.51 6.45
CA ASN A 105 8.43 2.69 7.03
C ASN A 105 9.87 2.96 6.55
N PHE A 106 10.55 1.97 5.97
CA PHE A 106 11.85 2.20 5.34
C PHE A 106 11.76 3.11 4.10
N ILE A 107 10.56 3.26 3.52
CA ILE A 107 10.31 4.23 2.44
C ILE A 107 10.16 5.60 3.07
N LEU A 108 11.14 6.45 2.78
CA LEU A 108 11.26 7.79 3.34
C LEU A 108 10.14 8.68 2.82
N SER A 109 9.54 9.50 3.68
CA SER A 109 8.41 10.36 3.31
C SER A 109 8.72 11.29 2.15
N ARG A 110 9.96 11.77 2.04
CA ARG A 110 10.42 12.64 0.94
C ARG A 110 10.37 11.96 -0.43
N ASN A 111 10.36 10.63 -0.46
CA ASN A 111 10.22 9.86 -1.69
C ASN A 111 8.76 9.60 -2.05
N ILE A 112 7.80 10.07 -1.25
CA ILE A 112 6.38 9.82 -1.44
C ILE A 112 5.69 11.14 -1.80
N THR A 113 5.03 11.16 -2.95
CA THR A 113 4.15 12.25 -3.37
C THR A 113 2.70 11.77 -3.32
N ILE A 114 1.84 12.51 -2.63
CA ILE A 114 0.41 12.22 -2.56
C ILE A 114 -0.25 12.70 -3.87
N GLY A 115 -1.11 11.89 -4.47
CA GLY A 115 -1.84 12.26 -5.69
C GLY A 115 -2.86 13.38 -5.44
N GLU A 116 -3.01 14.29 -6.40
CA GLU A 116 -3.97 15.39 -6.36
C GLU A 116 -5.42 14.91 -6.56
N ASP A 117 -5.62 13.73 -7.15
CA ASP A 117 -6.91 13.10 -7.42
C ASP A 117 -7.50 12.34 -6.21
N ASN A 118 -6.82 12.42 -5.05
CA ASN A 118 -7.21 11.71 -3.86
C ASN A 118 -8.56 12.17 -3.31
N ASN A 119 -9.41 11.20 -3.00
CA ASN A 119 -10.71 11.42 -2.39
C ASN A 119 -11.11 10.16 -1.60
N LYS A 120 -12.23 10.17 -0.89
CA LYS A 120 -12.63 9.03 -0.06
C LYS A 120 -12.67 7.67 -0.76
N LEU A 121 -12.85 7.62 -2.09
CA LEU A 121 -12.85 6.40 -2.90
C LEU A 121 -11.49 6.09 -3.53
N LEU A 122 -10.61 7.08 -3.69
CA LEU A 122 -9.33 6.92 -4.38
C LEU A 122 -8.18 7.40 -3.49
N THR A 123 -7.25 6.49 -3.22
CA THR A 123 -5.95 6.82 -2.64
C THR A 123 -4.87 6.55 -3.68
N SER A 124 -4.17 7.59 -4.09
CA SER A 124 -3.09 7.58 -5.05
C SER A 124 -1.83 8.16 -4.41
N ILE A 125 -0.70 7.47 -4.62
CA ILE A 125 0.63 7.96 -4.26
C ILE A 125 1.61 7.65 -5.38
N THR A 126 2.64 8.46 -5.50
CA THR A 126 3.81 8.17 -6.33
C THR A 126 5.03 8.04 -5.44
N ILE A 127 5.81 6.98 -5.64
CA ILE A 127 7.03 6.69 -4.90
C ILE A 127 8.21 6.87 -5.84
N ASP A 128 9.19 7.67 -5.44
CA ASP A 128 10.48 7.78 -6.10
C ASP A 128 11.39 6.62 -5.69
N ILE A 129 11.77 5.82 -6.68
CA ILE A 129 12.63 4.65 -6.58
C ILE A 129 13.97 5.03 -7.24
N ASP A 130 14.98 5.17 -6.39
CA ASP A 130 16.37 5.43 -6.77
C ASP A 130 16.59 6.71 -7.61
N GLY A 131 15.72 7.72 -7.53
CA GLY A 131 15.89 9.04 -8.15
C GLY A 131 15.60 9.09 -9.65
N GLU A 132 15.42 7.95 -10.31
CA GLU A 132 15.17 7.86 -11.75
C GLU A 132 13.82 7.19 -12.08
N LYS A 133 13.30 6.34 -11.20
CA LYS A 133 12.08 5.57 -11.46
C LYS A 133 10.97 6.04 -10.53
N LYS A 134 9.76 6.14 -11.07
CA LYS A 134 8.57 6.45 -10.29
C LYS A 134 7.61 5.28 -10.33
N LEU A 135 7.09 4.89 -9.17
CA LEU A 135 6.04 3.90 -9.02
C LEU A 135 4.79 4.58 -8.50
N THR A 136 3.75 4.64 -9.32
CA THR A 136 2.43 5.14 -8.89
C THR A 136 1.57 3.99 -8.43
N LEU A 137 1.01 4.10 -7.23
CA LEU A 137 0.07 3.16 -6.63
C LEU A 137 -1.29 3.83 -6.51
N LYS A 138 -2.35 3.15 -6.94
CA LYS A 138 -3.73 3.62 -6.81
C LYS A 138 -4.60 2.54 -6.18
N SER A 139 -5.26 2.85 -5.06
CA SER A 139 -6.31 2.05 -4.45
C SER A 139 -7.66 2.70 -4.74
N LEU A 140 -8.56 1.98 -5.41
CA LEU A 140 -9.88 2.41 -5.91
C LEU A 140 -10.97 1.52 -5.35
#